data_AF-A0A8G2CJ25-F1
#
_entry.id   AF-A0A8G2CJ25-F1
#
_cell.length_a   1.000
_cell.length_b   1.000
_cell.length_c   1.000
_cell.angle_alpha   90.00
_cell.angle_beta   90.00
_cell.angle_gamma   90.00
#
_symmetry.space_group_name_H-M   'P 1'
#
loop_
_entity.id
_entity.type
_entity.pdbx_description
1 polymer ?
#
loop_
_entity_poly.entity_id
_entity_poly.type
_entity_poly.pdbx_seq_one_letter_code
_entity_poly.pdbx_strand_id
1 'polypeptide(L)' 'MSDYATAKIADHHTPIVSPLILTDRLISLAQDAERAGLPIVANRLVRLALRTCAPLPRHRLRG' A
#
# COMPACT_ATOMS: atom_id res chain seq x y z
N MET A 1 -16.90 31.37 0.12
CA MET A 1 -15.55 31.31 -0.47
C MET A 1 -14.75 30.36 0.41
N SER A 2 -14.33 29.23 -0.16
CA SER A 2 -13.78 28.08 0.57
C SER A 2 -12.26 28.18 0.59
N ASP A 3 -11.70 28.35 1.79
CA ASP A 3 -10.26 28.33 1.99
C ASP A 3 -9.77 26.89 1.94
N TYR A 4 -9.29 26.48 0.77
CA TYR A 4 -8.57 25.22 0.59
C TYR A 4 -7.19 25.37 1.25
N ALA A 5 -7.16 25.11 2.56
CA ALA A 5 -5.93 24.96 3.31
C ALA A 5 -5.10 23.85 2.66
N THR A 6 -4.03 24.27 1.98
CA THR A 6 -3.01 23.41 1.40
C THR A 6 -2.36 22.63 2.54
N ALA A 7 -2.83 21.40 2.77
CA ALA A 7 -2.21 20.47 3.70
C ALA A 7 -0.82 20.14 3.16
N LYS A 8 0.18 20.80 3.74
CA LYS A 8 1.60 20.59 3.48
C LYS A 8 1.92 19.09 3.61
N ILE A 9 2.34 18.55 2.48
CA ILE A 9 3.18 17.37 2.28
C ILE A 9 4.25 17.31 3.39
N ALA A 10 4.10 16.43 4.39
CA ALA A 10 5.21 15.87 5.18
C ALA A 10 4.80 14.79 6.20
N ASP A 11 3.68 14.08 6.04
CA ASP A 11 3.46 12.90 6.86
C ASP A 11 4.15 11.70 6.21
N HIS A 12 5.46 11.58 6.46
CA HIS A 12 6.12 10.27 6.48
C HIS A 12 5.49 9.48 7.64
N HIS A 13 4.23 9.07 7.46
CA HIS A 13 3.61 8.05 8.29
C HIS A 13 4.42 6.79 8.05
N THR A 14 5.44 6.55 8.87
CA THR A 14 5.95 5.21 9.09
C THR A 14 4.72 4.35 9.38
N PRO A 15 4.39 3.38 8.53
CA PRO A 15 3.20 2.59 8.74
C PRO A 15 3.32 1.96 10.12
N ILE A 16 2.33 2.24 10.99
CA ILE A 16 2.21 1.64 12.34
C ILE A 16 2.18 0.10 12.24
N VAL A 17 1.90 -0.41 11.05
CA VAL A 17 1.80 -1.81 10.69
C VAL A 17 3.04 -2.24 9.90
N SER A 18 3.68 -3.32 10.35
CA SER A 18 4.79 -3.95 9.63
C SER A 18 4.40 -4.23 8.16
N PRO A 19 5.28 -3.99 7.18
CA PRO A 19 5.04 -4.33 5.78
C PRO A 19 4.61 -5.79 5.57
N LEU A 20 5.09 -6.69 6.43
CA LEU A 20 4.69 -8.10 6.42
C LEU A 20 3.21 -8.27 6.78
N ILE A 21 2.74 -7.59 7.84
CA ILE A 21 1.34 -7.64 8.28
C ILE A 21 0.42 -7.02 7.21
N LEU A 22 0.86 -5.93 6.58
CA LEU A 22 0.12 -5.30 5.49
C LEU A 22 -0.01 -6.26 4.29
N THR A 23 1.08 -6.93 3.93
CA THR A 23 1.11 -7.90 2.82
C THR A 23 0.17 -9.08 3.09
N ASP A 24 0.23 -9.65 4.29
CA ASP A 24 -0.64 -10.76 4.72
C ASP A 24 -2.13 -10.41 4.63
N ARG A 25 -2.51 -9.21 5.11
CA ARG A 25 -3.89 -8.70 5.00
C ARG A 25 -4.33 -8.50 3.56
N LEU A 26 -3.46 -8.00 2.69
CA LEU A 26 -3.77 -7.80 1.27
C LEU A 26 -3.98 -9.13 0.54
N ILE A 27 -3.20 -10.16 0.87
CA ILE A 27 -3.38 -11.51 0.32
C ILE A 27 -4.69 -12.12 0.81
N SER A 28 -5.00 -12.01 2.11
CA SER A 28 -6.25 -12.51 2.68
C SER A 28 -7.47 -11.86 2.00
N LEU A 29 -7.44 -10.53 1.84
CA LEU A 29 -8.50 -9.80 1.14
C LEU A 29 -8.62 -10.17 -0.34
N ALA A 30 -7.50 -10.49 -1.00
CA ALA A 30 -7.52 -10.98 -2.38
C ALA A 30 -8.22 -12.33 -2.49
N GLN A 31 -7.99 -13.25 -1.54
CA GLN A 31 -8.68 -14.54 -1.48
C GLN A 31 -10.18 -14.38 -1.25
N ASP A 32 -10.59 -13.46 -0.38
CA ASP A 32 -11.99 -13.15 -0.15
C ASP A 32 -12.64 -12.54 -1.41
N ALA A 33 -11.92 -11.67 -2.12
CA ALA A 33 -12.38 -11.10 -3.39
C ALA A 33 -12.54 -12.16 -4.49
N GLU A 34 -11.62 -13.13 -4.60
CA GLU A 34 -11.78 -14.27 -5.51
C GLU A 34 -13.02 -15.10 -5.17
N ARG A 35 -13.23 -15.42 -3.89
CA ARG A 35 -14.41 -16.15 -3.42
C ARG A 35 -15.72 -15.42 -3.67
N ALA A 36 -15.69 -14.08 -3.63
CA ALA A 36 -16.82 -13.22 -3.95
C ALA A 36 -17.06 -13.04 -5.47
N GLY A 37 -16.23 -13.64 -6.33
CA GLY A 37 -16.34 -13.47 -7.78
C GLY A 37 -15.86 -12.11 -8.30
N LEU A 38 -14.92 -11.47 -7.58
CA LEU A 38 -14.33 -10.16 -7.92
C LEU A 38 -12.86 -10.29 -8.37
N PRO A 39 -12.54 -11.00 -9.47
CA PRO A 39 -11.17 -11.35 -9.84
C PRO A 39 -10.29 -10.15 -10.20
N ILE A 40 -10.88 -9.07 -10.72
CA ILE A 40 -10.15 -7.82 -11.02
C ILE A 40 -9.63 -7.17 -9.72
N VAL A 41 -10.43 -7.23 -8.65
CA VAL A 41 -10.07 -6.66 -7.34
C VAL A 41 -8.99 -7.50 -6.69
N ALA A 42 -9.15 -8.82 -6.69
CA ALA A 42 -8.14 -9.74 -6.18
C ALA A 42 -6.77 -9.55 -6.85
N ASN A 43 -6.73 -9.45 -8.18
CA ASN A 43 -5.48 -9.20 -8.90
C ASN A 43 -4.84 -7.84 -8.51
N ARG A 44 -5.65 -6.80 -8.34
CA ARG A 44 -5.15 -5.48 -7.86
C ARG A 44 -4.54 -5.57 -6.46
N LEU A 45 -5.17 -6.32 -5.56
CA LEU A 45 -4.70 -6.51 -4.19
C LEU A 45 -3.38 -7.31 -4.15
N VAL A 46 -3.25 -8.37 -4.95
CA VAL A 46 -1.99 -9.12 -5.10
C VAL A 46 -0.88 -8.21 -5.62
N ARG A 47 -1.14 -7.41 -6.66
CA ARG A 47 -0.15 -6.45 -7.18
C ARG A 47 0.26 -5.40 -6.16
N LEU A 48 -0.66 -4.97 -5.29
CA LEU A 48 -0.35 -4.04 -4.21
C LEU A 48 0.53 -4.70 -3.15
N ALA A 49 0.23 -5.96 -2.76
CA ALA A 49 1.05 -6.74 -1.84
C ALA A 49 2.49 -6.95 -2.33
N LEU A 50 2.66 -7.18 -3.64
CA LEU A 50 4.00 -7.28 -4.24
C LEU A 50 4.78 -5.97 -4.16
N ARG A 51 4.10 -4.82 -4.26
CA ARG A 51 4.73 -3.50 -4.13
C ARG A 51 5.14 -3.18 -2.70
N THR A 52 4.40 -3.68 -1.71
CA THR A 52 4.74 -3.49 -0.28
C THR A 52 5.96 -4.29 0.13
N CYS A 53 6.24 -5.40 -0.56
CA CYS A 53 7.48 -6.18 -0.39
C CYS A 53 8.65 -5.67 -1.23
N ALA A 54 8.43 -4.78 -2.20
CA ALA A 54 9.52 -4.24 -3.00
C ALA A 54 10.42 -3.36 -2.11
N PRO A 55 11.74 -3.58 -2.11
CA PRO A 55 12.64 -2.70 -1.39
C PRO A 55 12.44 -1.27 -1.92
N LEU A 56 12.17 -0.33 -1.01
CA LEU A 56 12.09 1.09 -1.32
C LEU A 56 13.34 1.46 -2.14
N PRO A 57 13.20 2.21 -3.26
CA PRO A 57 14.36 2.72 -3.96
C PRO A 57 15.19 3.50 -2.94
N ARG A 58 16.41 3.03 -2.68
CA ARG A 58 17.39 3.71 -1.82
C ARG A 58 17.79 5.01 -2.51
N HIS A 59 16.95 6.02 -2.38
CA HIS A 59 17.24 7.35 -2.88
C HIS A 59 18.29 7.97 -1.95
N ARG A 60 19.54 7.96 -2.45
CA ARG A 60 20.68 8.78 -2.03
C ARG A 60 21.19 8.61 -0.59
N LEU A 61 22.00 7.58 -0.40
CA LEU A 61 23.24 7.71 0.37
C LEU A 61 24.38 7.68 -0.65
N ARG A 62 24.71 8.84 -1.24
CA ARG A 62 25.86 8.99 -2.15
C ARG A 62 26.60 10.25 -1.76
N GLY A 63 27.83 10.05 -1.28
CA GLY A 63 28.91 11.05 -1.21
C GLY A 63 28.89 11.87 0.05
#